data_AF-A0A379ZRT2-F1
#
_entry.id   AF-A0A379ZRT2-F1
#
_cell.length_a   1.000
_cell.length_b   1.000
_cell.length_c   1.000
_cell.angle_alpha   90.00
_cell.angle_beta   90.00
_cell.angle_gamma   90.00
#
_symmetry.space_group_name_H-M   'P 1'
#
loop_
_entity.id
_entity.type
_entity.pdbx_description
1 polymer ?
#
loop_
_entity_poly.entity_id
_entity_poly.type
_entity_poly.pdbx_seq_one_letter_code
_entity_poly.pdbx_strand_id
1 'polypeptide(L)'
;MSSDNTYIPPALSAGVRKPAPTKSLSFLEGVAMIVGTNIGAGVLSIAYASSKAGFLPLLFWLVLVGSLTTITMLYVAESTLRTRAHLQLSGLAKRYVGGIGAWLMFASVCVNSVGALTAYMTGSGKLLQSLFGISPAIGSLLFFVPAAGVLYLGLKAIGRGEKFISIGMVVMLTALVAATLLKDTTQMRNLLDGDWRFMVPVFNVVVFCFSAQYIVPEMARGFSDKPEQLPKAIMVGMAVTFVLLAAVPMSVIALSGLDGITDVATISWGQALGQWAFFSANIFALCAMLTSYWGLGGSFLTNIFDQFRLGNDEQPLRRFGVLMLVVLPPFALAYSGLVSFVNALYFAGVFSGVILSIMPMLILRGARKHGDQTPRWQCSWITHPLLQISIVMLYLGSAVYAIASLFGYLPSGW
;
A
#
# COMPACT_ATOMS: atom_id res chain seq x y z
N MET A 1 -20.52 -33.30 -33.69
CA MET A 1 -20.35 -33.94 -32.37
C MET A 1 -19.03 -34.68 -32.37
N SER A 2 -18.00 -34.14 -31.72
CA SER A 2 -16.82 -34.88 -31.28
C SER A 2 -16.16 -34.07 -30.16
N SER A 3 -16.35 -34.55 -28.94
CA SER A 3 -15.81 -34.00 -27.70
C SER A 3 -14.40 -34.54 -27.47
N ASP A 4 -13.39 -33.69 -27.62
CA ASP A 4 -12.05 -34.01 -27.12
C ASP A 4 -11.99 -33.71 -25.62
N ASN A 5 -12.11 -34.78 -24.84
CA ASN A 5 -11.85 -34.82 -23.41
C ASN A 5 -10.34 -34.70 -23.16
N THR A 6 -9.84 -33.49 -22.92
CA THR A 6 -8.52 -33.30 -22.31
C THR A 6 -8.57 -33.76 -20.85
N TYR A 7 -7.99 -34.93 -20.59
CA TYR A 7 -7.78 -35.52 -19.28
C TYR A 7 -6.81 -34.67 -18.43
N ILE A 8 -7.31 -34.03 -17.37
CA ILE A 8 -6.49 -33.31 -16.39
C ILE A 8 -6.12 -34.29 -15.26
N PRO A 9 -4.84 -34.51 -14.94
CA PRO A 9 -4.44 -35.47 -13.91
C PRO A 9 -4.96 -35.09 -12.50
N PRO A 10 -5.31 -36.07 -11.64
CA PRO A 10 -5.99 -35.85 -10.35
C PRO A 10 -5.20 -35.02 -9.33
N ALA A 11 -3.88 -34.92 -9.47
CA ALA A 11 -3.04 -34.16 -8.56
C ALA A 11 -3.20 -32.62 -8.70
N LEU A 12 -3.79 -32.14 -9.81
CA LEU A 12 -4.04 -30.72 -10.09
C LEU A 12 -5.46 -30.26 -9.71
N SER A 13 -6.40 -31.18 -9.42
CA SER A 13 -7.78 -30.84 -9.06
C SER A 13 -7.99 -30.58 -7.56
N ALA A 14 -7.07 -31.02 -6.70
CA ALA A 14 -7.20 -30.93 -5.24
C ALA A 14 -7.04 -29.53 -4.63
N GLY A 15 -6.84 -28.48 -5.44
CA GLY A 15 -6.69 -27.10 -4.97
C GLY A 15 -7.56 -26.07 -5.70
N VAL A 16 -8.46 -26.50 -6.58
CA VAL A 16 -9.30 -25.57 -7.35
C VAL A 16 -10.39 -25.04 -6.43
N ARG A 17 -10.23 -23.79 -5.96
CA ARG A 17 -11.28 -23.02 -5.27
C ARG A 17 -12.58 -23.13 -6.09
N LYS A 18 -13.61 -23.78 -5.54
CA LYS A 18 -14.99 -23.54 -6.00
C LYS A 18 -15.30 -22.06 -5.72
N PRO A 19 -15.87 -21.32 -6.69
CA PRO A 19 -16.19 -19.92 -6.47
C PRO A 19 -17.26 -19.83 -5.38
N ALA A 20 -16.88 -19.32 -4.21
CA ALA A 20 -17.85 -18.82 -3.26
C ALA A 20 -18.59 -17.63 -3.91
N PRO A 21 -19.89 -17.45 -3.68
CA PRO A 21 -20.65 -16.33 -4.24
C PRO A 21 -20.11 -15.02 -3.66
N THR A 22 -19.15 -14.42 -4.36
CA THR A 22 -18.61 -13.11 -4.03
C THR A 22 -19.60 -12.06 -4.52
N LYS A 23 -20.06 -11.18 -3.62
CA LYS A 23 -20.89 -10.04 -4.03
C LYS A 23 -20.01 -9.04 -4.79
N SER A 24 -20.45 -8.69 -6.00
CA SER A 24 -19.81 -7.75 -6.94
C SER A 24 -19.39 -6.44 -6.26
N LEU A 25 -18.17 -6.01 -6.53
CA LEU A 25 -17.60 -4.73 -6.09
C LEU A 25 -18.04 -3.61 -7.03
N SER A 26 -18.51 -2.48 -6.53
CA SER A 26 -18.73 -1.31 -7.40
C SER A 26 -17.42 -0.65 -7.84
N PHE A 27 -17.45 0.11 -8.94
CA PHE A 27 -16.28 0.84 -9.43
C PHE A 27 -15.66 1.75 -8.35
N LEU A 28 -16.51 2.49 -7.63
CA LEU A 28 -16.08 3.40 -6.57
C LEU A 28 -15.48 2.66 -5.38
N GLU A 29 -16.00 1.48 -5.02
CA GLU A 29 -15.40 0.65 -3.98
C GLU A 29 -14.01 0.15 -4.42
N GLY A 30 -13.81 -0.23 -5.68
CA GLY A 30 -12.48 -0.57 -6.19
C GLY A 30 -11.49 0.59 -6.18
N VAL A 31 -11.93 1.80 -6.54
CA VAL A 31 -11.11 3.01 -6.42
C VAL A 31 -10.77 3.29 -4.95
N ALA A 32 -11.75 3.18 -4.06
CA ALA A 32 -11.57 3.39 -2.62
C ALA A 32 -10.61 2.37 -1.99
N MET A 33 -10.62 1.11 -2.43
CA MET A 33 -9.67 0.10 -1.96
C MET A 33 -8.21 0.50 -2.25
N ILE A 34 -7.93 1.02 -3.46
CA ILE A 34 -6.58 1.47 -3.82
C ILE A 34 -6.20 2.72 -3.03
N VAL A 35 -7.10 3.71 -3.01
CA VAL A 35 -6.88 4.97 -2.32
C VAL A 35 -6.65 4.73 -0.83
N GLY A 36 -7.52 3.96 -0.17
CA GLY A 36 -7.43 3.62 1.24
C GLY A 36 -6.18 2.80 1.59
N THR A 37 -5.75 1.90 0.69
CA THR A 37 -4.52 1.13 0.87
C THR A 37 -3.28 2.03 0.78
N ASN A 38 -3.22 2.94 -0.20
CA ASN A 38 -2.05 3.77 -0.47
C ASN A 38 -1.90 5.00 0.44
N ILE A 39 -3.00 5.64 0.88
CA ILE A 39 -2.89 6.83 1.76
C ILE A 39 -2.22 6.42 3.07
N GLY A 40 -2.82 5.44 3.77
CA GLY A 40 -2.28 4.84 4.98
C GLY A 40 -1.56 5.80 5.92
N ALA A 41 -0.47 5.30 6.50
CA ALA A 41 0.48 6.14 7.19
C ALA A 41 1.51 6.77 6.23
N GLY A 42 1.52 6.31 4.98
CA GLY A 42 2.38 6.80 3.92
C GLY A 42 2.26 8.31 3.69
N VAL A 43 1.02 8.82 3.64
CA VAL A 43 0.73 10.24 3.40
C VAL A 43 1.35 11.17 4.44
N LEU A 44 1.47 10.71 5.69
CA LEU A 44 2.08 11.48 6.79
C LEU A 44 3.59 11.36 6.78
N SER A 45 4.08 10.14 6.53
CA SER A 45 5.52 9.85 6.48
C SER A 45 6.22 10.56 5.32
N ILE A 46 5.54 10.76 4.19
CA ILE A 46 6.11 11.42 3.02
C ILE A 46 6.44 12.88 3.33
N ALA A 47 5.56 13.60 4.02
CA ALA A 47 5.81 15.01 4.37
C ALA A 47 7.09 15.14 5.21
N TYR A 48 7.24 14.27 6.21
CA TYR A 48 8.45 14.23 7.03
C TYR A 48 9.69 13.75 6.27
N ALA A 49 9.55 12.71 5.42
CA ALA A 49 10.65 12.23 4.59
C ALA A 49 11.16 13.30 3.61
N SER A 50 10.29 14.22 3.20
CA SER A 50 10.64 15.37 2.36
C SER A 50 11.16 16.59 3.13
N SER A 51 11.30 16.53 4.46
CA SER A 51 11.75 17.68 5.28
C SER A 51 13.14 18.20 4.88
N LYS A 52 14.06 17.31 4.46
CA LYS A 52 15.38 17.73 3.94
C LYS A 52 15.40 17.94 2.42
N ALA A 53 14.67 17.11 1.68
CA ALA A 53 14.69 17.14 0.22
C ALA A 53 13.84 18.27 -0.38
N GLY A 54 12.78 18.68 0.29
CA GLY A 54 11.80 19.63 -0.21
C GLY A 54 10.70 19.01 -1.06
N PHE A 55 9.76 19.86 -1.48
CA PHE A 55 8.57 19.45 -2.22
C PHE A 55 8.87 19.05 -3.67
N LEU A 56 9.80 19.74 -4.36
CA LEU A 56 10.10 19.45 -5.77
C LEU A 56 10.71 18.06 -6.00
N PRO A 57 11.74 17.60 -5.25
CA PRO A 57 12.24 16.23 -5.39
C PRO A 57 11.18 15.19 -5.05
N LEU A 58 10.33 15.48 -4.06
CA LEU A 58 9.20 14.64 -3.73
C LEU A 58 8.23 14.53 -4.93
N LEU A 59 7.81 15.65 -5.51
CA LEU A 59 6.87 15.68 -6.62
C LEU A 59 7.42 14.90 -7.83
N PHE A 60 8.70 15.06 -8.13
CA PHE A 60 9.38 14.27 -9.16
C PHE A 60 9.23 12.76 -8.90
N TRP A 61 9.51 12.30 -7.68
CA TRP A 61 9.35 10.89 -7.34
C TRP A 61 7.89 10.43 -7.32
N LEU A 62 6.96 11.26 -6.85
CA LEU A 62 5.53 10.94 -6.89
C LEU A 62 5.05 10.66 -8.31
N VAL A 63 5.46 11.50 -9.28
CA VAL A 63 5.13 11.30 -10.70
C VAL A 63 5.79 10.04 -11.24
N LEU A 64 7.10 9.90 -11.06
CA LEU A 64 7.86 8.80 -11.64
C LEU A 64 7.45 7.45 -11.02
N VAL A 65 7.54 7.31 -9.71
CA VAL A 65 7.21 6.06 -8.99
C VAL A 65 5.73 5.76 -9.06
N GLY A 66 4.85 6.76 -8.98
CA GLY A 66 3.41 6.56 -9.16
C GLY A 66 3.09 5.98 -10.53
N SER A 67 3.74 6.47 -11.58
CA SER A 67 3.58 5.94 -12.95
C SER A 67 4.10 4.51 -13.08
N LEU A 68 5.33 4.25 -12.61
CA LEU A 68 5.94 2.91 -12.68
C LEU A 68 5.16 1.88 -11.85
N THR A 69 4.70 2.26 -10.66
CA THR A 69 3.89 1.39 -9.81
C THR A 69 2.52 1.11 -10.45
N THR A 70 1.88 2.11 -11.05
CA THR A 70 0.64 1.90 -11.81
C THR A 70 0.85 0.89 -12.93
N ILE A 71 1.94 0.99 -13.68
CA ILE A 71 2.30 0.03 -14.74
C ILE A 71 2.46 -1.39 -14.16
N THR A 72 3.17 -1.56 -13.04
CA THR A 72 3.35 -2.89 -12.44
C THR A 72 2.05 -3.45 -11.86
N MET A 73 1.16 -2.63 -11.30
CA MET A 73 -0.20 -3.03 -10.89
C MET A 73 -1.02 -3.51 -12.09
N LEU A 74 -0.93 -2.82 -13.21
CA LEU A 74 -1.58 -3.20 -14.47
C LEU A 74 -1.06 -4.55 -15.01
N TYR A 75 0.23 -4.86 -14.84
CA TYR A 75 0.77 -6.19 -15.13
C TYR A 75 0.17 -7.29 -14.27
N VAL A 76 -0.01 -7.03 -12.97
CA VAL A 76 -0.71 -7.96 -12.06
C VAL A 76 -2.16 -8.11 -12.51
N ALA A 77 -2.84 -7.03 -12.88
CA ALA A 77 -4.23 -7.07 -13.32
C ALA A 77 -4.41 -7.95 -14.56
N GLU A 78 -3.59 -7.76 -15.61
CA GLU A 78 -3.66 -8.62 -16.79
C GLU A 78 -3.35 -10.09 -16.43
N SER A 79 -2.35 -10.33 -15.59
CA SER A 79 -1.97 -11.69 -15.17
C SER A 79 -3.09 -12.39 -14.40
N THR A 80 -3.76 -11.67 -13.50
CA THR A 80 -4.90 -12.18 -12.76
C THR A 80 -6.08 -12.47 -13.69
N LEU A 81 -6.39 -11.57 -14.64
CA LEU A 81 -7.48 -11.78 -15.59
C LEU A 81 -7.22 -12.93 -16.60
N ARG A 82 -5.95 -13.31 -16.80
CA ARG A 82 -5.52 -14.52 -17.54
C ARG A 82 -5.68 -15.82 -16.75
N THR A 83 -5.96 -15.75 -15.46
CA THR A 83 -5.97 -16.87 -14.53
C THR A 83 -7.41 -17.16 -14.08
N ARG A 84 -7.95 -18.34 -14.35
CA ARG A 84 -9.31 -18.71 -13.89
C ARG A 84 -9.37 -18.93 -12.38
N ALA A 85 -8.26 -19.43 -11.81
CA ALA A 85 -8.14 -19.62 -10.36
C ALA A 85 -7.92 -18.29 -9.64
N HIS A 86 -8.61 -18.09 -8.52
CA HIS A 86 -8.40 -16.95 -7.64
C HIS A 86 -7.13 -17.13 -6.80
N LEU A 87 -5.99 -16.68 -7.32
CA LEU A 87 -4.67 -16.71 -6.68
C LEU A 87 -4.27 -15.31 -6.17
N GLN A 88 -3.55 -15.25 -5.06
CA GLN A 88 -2.87 -14.03 -4.60
C GLN A 88 -1.51 -13.90 -5.32
N LEU A 89 -0.73 -12.84 -5.05
CA LEU A 89 0.55 -12.65 -5.77
C LEU A 89 1.55 -13.78 -5.57
N SER A 90 1.63 -14.37 -4.37
CA SER A 90 2.49 -15.53 -4.15
C SER A 90 2.04 -16.74 -4.97
N GLY A 91 0.73 -16.98 -5.07
CA GLY A 91 0.16 -18.02 -5.93
C GLY A 91 0.37 -17.76 -7.43
N LEU A 92 0.20 -16.52 -7.90
CA LEU A 92 0.49 -16.12 -9.28
C LEU A 92 1.97 -16.31 -9.60
N ALA A 93 2.87 -15.93 -8.69
CA ALA A 93 4.30 -16.17 -8.84
C ALA A 93 4.64 -17.66 -8.85
N LYS A 94 4.03 -18.46 -7.99
CA LYS A 94 4.18 -19.93 -8.00
C LYS A 94 3.78 -20.53 -9.33
N ARG A 95 2.67 -20.05 -9.90
CA ARG A 95 2.11 -20.54 -11.16
C ARG A 95 2.93 -20.16 -12.38
N TYR A 96 3.38 -18.90 -12.47
CA TYR A 96 3.95 -18.34 -13.70
C TYR A 96 5.47 -18.13 -13.68
N VAL A 97 6.08 -18.13 -12.50
CA VAL A 97 7.53 -17.94 -12.32
C VAL A 97 8.19 -19.17 -11.69
N GLY A 98 7.52 -19.78 -10.70
CA GLY A 98 7.96 -21.01 -10.04
C GLY A 98 8.09 -20.87 -8.51
N GLY A 99 8.58 -21.94 -7.86
CA GLY A 99 8.63 -22.02 -6.39
C GLY A 99 9.49 -20.95 -5.71
N ILE A 100 10.64 -20.62 -6.29
CA ILE A 100 11.52 -19.56 -5.77
C ILE A 100 10.81 -18.19 -5.88
N GLY A 101 10.18 -17.91 -7.01
CA GLY A 101 9.40 -16.68 -7.20
C GLY A 101 8.25 -16.56 -6.20
N ALA A 102 7.57 -17.66 -5.89
CA ALA A 102 6.53 -17.70 -4.86
C ALA A 102 7.04 -17.30 -3.48
N TRP A 103 8.19 -17.86 -3.05
CA TRP A 103 8.78 -17.54 -1.75
C TRP A 103 9.30 -16.12 -1.67
N LEU A 104 9.94 -15.60 -2.74
CA LEU A 104 10.37 -14.21 -2.80
C LEU A 104 9.17 -13.26 -2.69
N MET A 105 8.08 -13.54 -3.41
CA MET A 105 6.85 -12.75 -3.31
C MET A 105 6.20 -12.83 -1.94
N PHE A 106 6.15 -14.03 -1.36
CA PHE A 106 5.61 -14.22 -0.03
C PHE A 106 6.41 -13.43 1.01
N ALA A 107 7.74 -13.52 0.97
CA ALA A 107 8.62 -12.75 1.85
C ALA A 107 8.43 -11.24 1.66
N SER A 108 8.33 -10.77 0.41
CA SER A 108 8.07 -9.37 0.08
C SER A 108 6.77 -8.85 0.70
N VAL A 109 5.66 -9.59 0.53
CA VAL A 109 4.37 -9.21 1.12
C VAL A 109 4.44 -9.27 2.64
N CYS A 110 5.11 -10.27 3.21
CA CYS A 110 5.29 -10.41 4.66
C CYS A 110 6.06 -9.22 5.26
N VAL A 111 7.23 -8.89 4.74
CA VAL A 111 8.07 -7.77 5.21
C VAL A 111 7.31 -6.45 5.07
N ASN A 112 6.64 -6.22 3.93
CA ASN A 112 5.84 -5.02 3.73
C ASN A 112 4.71 -4.90 4.75
N SER A 113 3.96 -5.99 4.94
CA SER A 113 2.81 -6.03 5.83
C SER A 113 3.23 -5.84 7.28
N VAL A 114 4.26 -6.55 7.74
CA VAL A 114 4.74 -6.43 9.11
C VAL A 114 5.23 -5.00 9.39
N GLY A 115 6.09 -4.46 8.51
CA GLY A 115 6.62 -3.10 8.68
C GLY A 115 5.53 -2.03 8.72
N ALA A 116 4.57 -2.10 7.80
CA ALA A 116 3.46 -1.17 7.74
C ALA A 116 2.50 -1.31 8.93
N LEU A 117 2.05 -2.53 9.27
CA LEU A 117 1.13 -2.74 10.39
C LEU A 117 1.77 -2.30 11.72
N THR A 118 3.09 -2.50 11.90
CA THR A 118 3.84 -1.95 13.04
C THR A 118 3.82 -0.43 13.02
N ALA A 119 4.17 0.19 11.88
CA ALA A 119 4.15 1.64 11.73
C ALA A 119 2.76 2.23 12.04
N TYR A 120 1.69 1.57 11.60
CA TYR A 120 0.32 2.06 11.79
C TYR A 120 -0.08 2.06 13.25
N MET A 121 0.31 1.03 14.01
CA MET A 121 0.09 0.99 15.45
C MET A 121 0.93 2.05 16.18
N THR A 122 2.24 2.12 15.91
CA THR A 122 3.14 3.10 16.55
C THR A 122 2.72 4.55 16.24
N GLY A 123 2.37 4.84 14.98
CA GLY A 123 1.89 6.15 14.56
C GLY A 123 0.55 6.51 15.22
N SER A 124 -0.41 5.58 15.23
CA SER A 124 -1.70 5.79 15.90
C SER A 124 -1.57 5.94 17.41
N GLY A 125 -0.61 5.25 18.04
CA GLY A 125 -0.29 5.44 19.45
C GLY A 125 0.16 6.86 19.78
N LYS A 126 1.06 7.43 18.97
CA LYS A 126 1.50 8.83 19.10
C LYS A 126 0.35 9.82 18.86
N LEU A 127 -0.50 9.57 17.85
CA LEU A 127 -1.69 10.38 17.56
C LEU A 127 -2.66 10.40 18.73
N LEU A 128 -2.97 9.23 19.30
CA LEU A 128 -3.89 9.11 20.44
C LEU A 128 -3.31 9.68 21.73
N GLN A 129 -1.99 9.58 21.93
CA GLN A 129 -1.31 10.32 23.00
C GLN A 129 -1.54 11.83 22.84
N SER A 130 -1.39 12.36 21.63
CA SER A 130 -1.58 13.80 21.36
C SER A 130 -3.03 14.24 21.57
N LEU A 131 -4.01 13.40 21.23
CA LEU A 131 -5.44 13.69 21.38
C LEU A 131 -5.96 13.57 22.81
N PHE A 132 -5.53 12.54 23.54
CA PHE A 132 -6.13 12.15 24.83
C PHE A 132 -5.16 12.22 26.02
N GLY A 133 -3.88 12.53 25.79
CA GLY A 133 -2.85 12.56 26.84
C GLY A 133 -2.48 11.18 27.40
N ILE A 134 -2.88 10.10 26.73
CA ILE A 134 -2.62 8.72 27.15
C ILE A 134 -1.21 8.26 26.76
N SER A 135 -0.72 7.16 27.33
CA SER A 135 0.57 6.60 26.90
C SER A 135 0.51 6.07 25.46
N PRO A 136 1.60 6.16 24.66
CA PRO A 136 1.63 5.63 23.30
C PRO A 136 1.30 4.14 23.21
N ALA A 137 1.67 3.38 24.24
CA ALA A 137 1.37 1.95 24.33
C ALA A 137 -0.15 1.69 24.43
N ILE A 138 -0.86 2.46 25.26
CA ILE A 138 -2.32 2.37 25.37
C ILE A 138 -2.98 2.86 24.06
N GLY A 139 -2.46 3.92 23.46
CA GLY A 139 -2.93 4.40 22.15
C GLY A 139 -2.81 3.32 21.06
N SER A 140 -1.66 2.67 20.94
CA SER A 140 -1.45 1.57 19.99
C SER A 140 -2.44 0.42 20.22
N LEU A 141 -2.72 0.09 21.48
CA LEU A 141 -3.70 -0.94 21.85
C LEU A 141 -5.13 -0.54 21.47
N LEU A 142 -5.53 0.71 21.74
CA LEU A 142 -6.84 1.24 21.38
C LEU A 142 -7.07 1.27 19.86
N PHE A 143 -6.02 1.52 19.07
CA PHE A 143 -6.09 1.41 17.62
C PHE A 143 -6.16 -0.06 17.15
N PHE A 144 -5.38 -0.94 17.77
CA PHE A 144 -5.28 -2.35 17.41
C PHE A 144 -6.61 -3.09 17.51
N VAL A 145 -7.38 -2.90 18.58
CA VAL A 145 -8.63 -3.63 18.84
C VAL A 145 -9.65 -3.51 17.69
N PRO A 146 -10.07 -2.30 17.26
CA PRO A 146 -10.98 -2.15 16.13
C PRO A 146 -10.33 -2.56 14.80
N ALA A 147 -9.03 -2.33 14.63
CA ALA A 147 -8.30 -2.70 13.42
C ALA A 147 -8.31 -4.22 13.17
N ALA A 148 -7.93 -5.01 14.18
CA ALA A 148 -7.94 -6.47 14.13
C ALA A 148 -9.37 -7.04 14.10
N GLY A 149 -10.32 -6.41 14.80
CA GLY A 149 -11.72 -6.81 14.81
C GLY A 149 -12.36 -6.78 13.42
N VAL A 150 -12.19 -5.70 12.67
CA VAL A 150 -12.71 -5.60 11.29
C VAL A 150 -12.00 -6.57 10.35
N LEU A 151 -10.70 -6.78 10.54
CA LEU A 151 -9.93 -7.75 9.76
C LEU A 151 -10.45 -9.20 9.97
N TYR A 152 -10.85 -9.55 11.19
CA TYR A 152 -11.52 -10.81 11.49
C TYR A 152 -12.86 -10.95 10.74
N LEU A 153 -13.68 -9.90 10.71
CA LEU A 153 -14.97 -9.89 9.99
C LEU A 153 -14.83 -10.04 8.46
N GLY A 154 -13.64 -9.75 7.92
CA GLY A 154 -13.25 -10.05 6.54
C GLY A 154 -13.69 -9.02 5.50
N LEU A 155 -13.50 -9.39 4.22
CA LEU A 155 -13.47 -8.46 3.08
C LEU A 155 -14.69 -7.54 2.98
N LYS A 156 -15.89 -8.02 3.33
CA LYS A 156 -17.11 -7.20 3.29
C LYS A 156 -17.12 -6.10 4.35
N ALA A 157 -16.57 -6.36 5.53
CA ALA A 157 -16.43 -5.34 6.56
C ALA A 157 -15.37 -4.32 6.16
N ILE A 158 -14.26 -4.80 5.59
CA ILE A 158 -13.17 -3.99 5.04
C ILE A 158 -13.71 -3.04 3.96
N GLY A 159 -14.33 -3.56 2.89
CA GLY A 159 -14.79 -2.73 1.77
C GLY A 159 -15.85 -1.69 2.15
N ARG A 160 -16.78 -2.03 3.05
CA ARG A 160 -17.74 -1.05 3.58
C ARG A 160 -17.06 0.00 4.45
N GLY A 161 -16.18 -0.43 5.36
CA GLY A 161 -15.42 0.47 6.22
C GLY A 161 -14.58 1.45 5.42
N GLU A 162 -13.83 0.95 4.43
CA GLU A 162 -13.03 1.77 3.52
C GLU A 162 -13.86 2.79 2.77
N LYS A 163 -15.03 2.40 2.24
CA LYS A 163 -15.91 3.34 1.52
C LYS A 163 -16.33 4.51 2.41
N PHE A 164 -16.83 4.26 3.62
CA PHE A 164 -17.34 5.32 4.50
C PHE A 164 -16.19 6.18 5.04
N ILE A 165 -15.10 5.57 5.48
CA ILE A 165 -13.96 6.30 6.03
C ILE A 165 -13.27 7.13 4.95
N SER A 166 -13.10 6.59 3.74
CA SER A 166 -12.42 7.30 2.65
C SER A 166 -13.16 8.57 2.20
N ILE A 167 -14.49 8.56 2.18
CA ILE A 167 -15.28 9.77 1.89
C ILE A 167 -14.99 10.85 2.95
N GLY A 168 -15.01 10.47 4.23
CA GLY A 168 -14.67 11.38 5.32
C GLY A 168 -13.24 11.93 5.22
N MET A 169 -12.29 11.07 4.85
CA MET A 169 -10.89 11.47 4.66
C MET A 169 -10.72 12.53 3.56
N VAL A 170 -11.39 12.34 2.42
CA VAL A 170 -11.33 13.31 1.30
C VAL A 170 -11.90 14.66 1.72
N VAL A 171 -13.03 14.67 2.44
CA VAL A 171 -13.65 15.91 2.95
C VAL A 171 -12.73 16.62 3.94
N MET A 172 -12.20 15.90 4.94
CA MET A 172 -11.28 16.46 5.93
C MET A 172 -10.01 17.02 5.28
N LEU A 173 -9.42 16.27 4.34
CA LEU A 173 -8.24 16.73 3.64
C LEU A 173 -8.52 17.99 2.80
N THR A 174 -9.64 18.00 2.07
CA THR A 174 -10.02 19.16 1.25
C THR A 174 -10.17 20.41 2.12
N ALA A 175 -10.80 20.26 3.29
CA ALA A 175 -10.94 21.35 4.26
C ALA A 175 -9.58 21.83 4.81
N LEU A 176 -8.69 20.90 5.17
CA LEU A 176 -7.34 21.23 5.67
C LEU A 176 -6.51 21.94 4.61
N VAL A 177 -6.48 21.42 3.38
CA VAL A 177 -5.75 22.03 2.26
C VAL A 177 -6.32 23.40 1.93
N ALA A 178 -7.64 23.56 1.84
CA ALA A 178 -8.27 24.85 1.60
C ALA A 178 -7.93 25.86 2.72
N ALA A 179 -8.00 25.45 3.99
CA ALA A 179 -7.63 26.31 5.11
C ALA A 179 -6.14 26.71 5.09
N THR A 180 -5.25 25.82 4.65
CA THR A 180 -3.85 26.18 4.41
C THR A 180 -3.72 27.24 3.34
N LEU A 181 -4.37 27.07 2.18
CA LEU A 181 -4.26 28.04 1.08
C LEU A 181 -4.83 29.42 1.44
N LEU A 182 -5.80 29.48 2.35
CA LEU A 182 -6.43 30.72 2.81
C LEU A 182 -5.69 31.40 3.97
N LYS A 183 -4.68 30.75 4.56
CA LYS A 183 -3.94 31.30 5.71
C LYS A 183 -2.85 32.27 5.23
N ASP A 184 -2.83 33.47 5.80
CA ASP A 184 -1.87 34.53 5.42
C ASP A 184 -0.39 34.16 5.65
N THR A 185 -0.11 33.20 6.56
CA THR A 185 1.25 32.73 6.84
C THR A 185 1.78 31.75 5.80
N THR A 186 0.94 31.29 4.86
CA THR A 186 1.32 30.30 3.86
C THR A 186 2.24 30.92 2.82
N GLN A 187 3.45 30.38 2.70
CA GLN A 187 4.44 30.84 1.74
C GLN A 187 4.71 29.77 0.69
N MET A 188 4.19 29.99 -0.53
CA MET A 188 4.44 29.08 -1.66
C MET A 188 5.91 28.99 -2.04
N ARG A 189 6.72 30.00 -1.68
CA ARG A 189 8.18 29.97 -1.83
C ARG A 189 8.82 28.77 -1.12
N ASN A 190 8.27 28.34 0.02
CA ASN A 190 8.79 27.20 0.78
C ASN A 190 8.76 25.89 -0.02
N LEU A 191 7.93 25.80 -1.06
CA LEU A 191 7.89 24.62 -1.94
C LEU A 191 9.12 24.51 -2.84
N LEU A 192 9.85 25.62 -3.04
CA LEU A 192 11.10 25.67 -3.79
C LEU A 192 12.33 25.39 -2.91
N ASP A 193 12.17 25.45 -1.60
CA ASP A 193 13.23 25.14 -0.65
C ASP A 193 13.43 23.61 -0.60
N GLY A 194 14.68 23.21 -0.38
CA GLY A 194 15.06 21.81 -0.24
C GLY A 194 16.35 21.46 -0.96
N ASP A 195 16.93 20.34 -0.55
CA ASP A 195 18.20 19.85 -1.07
C ASP A 195 18.05 18.52 -1.80
N TRP A 196 18.26 18.57 -3.12
CA TRP A 196 18.17 17.42 -4.02
C TRP A 196 19.09 16.26 -3.63
N ARG A 197 20.14 16.48 -2.81
CA ARG A 197 21.00 15.40 -2.29
C ARG A 197 20.23 14.38 -1.46
N PHE A 198 19.12 14.76 -0.84
CA PHE A 198 18.28 13.87 -0.03
C PHE A 198 17.12 13.23 -0.82
N MET A 199 17.16 13.24 -2.16
CA MET A 199 16.07 12.70 -2.97
C MET A 199 15.91 11.17 -2.86
N VAL A 200 16.98 10.41 -2.61
CA VAL A 200 16.93 8.94 -2.65
C VAL A 200 16.19 8.33 -1.44
N PRO A 201 16.37 8.83 -0.20
CA PRO A 201 15.52 8.43 0.92
C PRO A 201 14.02 8.67 0.65
N VAL A 202 13.66 9.78 0.00
CA VAL A 202 12.28 10.09 -0.40
C VAL A 202 11.73 9.04 -1.36
N PHE A 203 12.53 8.60 -2.33
CA PHE A 203 12.13 7.56 -3.28
C PHE A 203 11.58 6.31 -2.59
N ASN A 204 12.27 5.78 -1.57
CA ASN A 204 11.85 4.54 -0.89
C ASN A 204 10.55 4.70 -0.10
N VAL A 205 10.34 5.86 0.51
CA VAL A 205 9.07 6.16 1.19
C VAL A 205 7.95 6.30 0.15
N VAL A 206 8.20 6.95 -0.99
CA VAL A 206 7.22 7.05 -2.09
C VAL A 206 6.88 5.68 -2.67
N VAL A 207 7.88 4.80 -2.85
CA VAL A 207 7.69 3.41 -3.28
C VAL A 207 6.74 2.69 -2.32
N PHE A 208 6.97 2.81 -1.01
CA PHE A 208 6.07 2.25 -0.02
C PHE A 208 4.64 2.79 -0.17
N CYS A 209 4.47 4.11 -0.31
CA CYS A 209 3.15 4.75 -0.36
C CYS A 209 2.32 4.38 -1.59
N PHE A 210 2.96 4.06 -2.71
CA PHE A 210 2.27 3.58 -3.91
C PHE A 210 2.15 2.05 -3.98
N SER A 211 2.77 1.32 -3.04
CA SER A 211 2.78 -0.14 -3.06
C SER A 211 1.41 -0.70 -2.71
N ALA A 212 0.54 -0.86 -3.72
CA ALA A 212 -0.77 -1.53 -3.60
C ALA A 212 -0.92 -2.72 -4.55
N GLN A 213 0.15 -3.21 -5.18
CA GLN A 213 0.09 -4.35 -6.12
C GLN A 213 -0.62 -5.57 -5.52
N TYR A 214 -0.50 -5.78 -4.22
CA TYR A 214 -1.10 -6.89 -3.46
C TYR A 214 -2.62 -6.84 -3.26
N ILE A 215 -3.25 -5.70 -3.51
CA ILE A 215 -4.72 -5.60 -3.51
C ILE A 215 -5.32 -5.98 -4.88
N VAL A 216 -4.51 -5.98 -5.95
CA VAL A 216 -5.00 -6.19 -7.31
C VAL A 216 -5.68 -7.55 -7.51
N PRO A 217 -5.12 -8.69 -7.01
CA PRO A 217 -5.83 -9.96 -7.12
C PRO A 217 -7.17 -9.95 -6.37
N GLU A 218 -7.22 -9.28 -5.21
CA GLU A 218 -8.44 -9.13 -4.43
C GLU A 218 -9.53 -8.37 -5.19
N MET A 219 -9.16 -7.22 -5.75
CA MET A 219 -10.05 -6.42 -6.58
C MET A 219 -10.54 -7.20 -7.79
N ALA A 220 -9.68 -8.02 -8.40
CA ALA A 220 -10.07 -8.87 -9.52
C ALA A 220 -11.12 -9.91 -9.12
N ARG A 221 -11.08 -10.44 -7.88
CA ARG A 221 -12.16 -11.29 -7.34
C ARG A 221 -13.47 -10.50 -7.22
N GLY A 222 -13.39 -9.28 -6.70
CA GLY A 222 -14.53 -8.38 -6.54
C GLY A 222 -15.17 -7.93 -7.88
N PHE A 223 -14.38 -7.80 -8.94
CA PHE A 223 -14.82 -7.45 -10.29
C PHE A 223 -15.03 -8.65 -11.21
N SER A 224 -15.26 -9.84 -10.65
CA SER A 224 -15.44 -11.08 -11.43
C SER A 224 -16.59 -11.01 -12.45
N ASP A 225 -17.63 -10.22 -12.17
CA ASP A 225 -18.76 -9.94 -13.06
C ASP A 225 -18.47 -8.87 -14.13
N LYS A 226 -17.46 -8.02 -13.91
CA LYS A 226 -17.11 -6.87 -14.77
C LYS A 226 -15.59 -6.63 -14.81
N PRO A 227 -14.81 -7.58 -15.37
CA PRO A 227 -13.35 -7.55 -15.34
C PRO A 227 -12.73 -6.30 -15.99
N GLU A 228 -13.45 -5.66 -16.91
CA GLU A 228 -13.02 -4.42 -17.60
C GLU A 228 -12.95 -3.20 -16.65
N GLN A 229 -13.60 -3.25 -15.49
CA GLN A 229 -13.53 -2.18 -14.49
C GLN A 229 -12.23 -2.19 -13.69
N LEU A 230 -11.57 -3.35 -13.54
CA LEU A 230 -10.33 -3.50 -12.77
C LEU A 230 -9.21 -2.53 -13.22
N PRO A 231 -8.78 -2.50 -14.50
CA PRO A 231 -7.72 -1.58 -14.93
C PRO A 231 -8.12 -0.11 -14.79
N LYS A 232 -9.41 0.22 -15.02
CA LYS A 232 -9.93 1.58 -14.87
C LYS A 232 -9.90 2.03 -13.40
N ALA A 233 -10.30 1.14 -12.49
CA ALA A 233 -10.26 1.40 -11.05
C ALA A 233 -8.81 1.59 -10.57
N ILE A 234 -7.85 0.82 -11.12
CA ILE A 234 -6.42 1.01 -10.87
C ILE A 234 -5.94 2.40 -11.29
N MET A 235 -6.19 2.79 -12.54
CA MET A 235 -5.72 4.09 -13.05
C MET A 235 -6.33 5.27 -12.27
N VAL A 236 -7.65 5.23 -12.01
CA VAL A 236 -8.32 6.29 -11.25
C VAL A 236 -7.87 6.30 -9.79
N GLY A 237 -7.77 5.13 -9.15
CA GLY A 237 -7.30 5.01 -7.77
C GLY A 237 -5.89 5.57 -7.59
N MET A 238 -4.96 5.21 -8.48
CA MET A 238 -3.59 5.71 -8.44
C MET A 238 -3.48 7.21 -8.73
N ALA A 239 -4.29 7.74 -9.66
CA ALA A 239 -4.35 9.18 -9.91
C ALA A 239 -4.87 9.96 -8.70
N VAL A 240 -5.92 9.46 -8.05
CA VAL A 240 -6.43 10.05 -6.80
C VAL A 240 -5.36 9.95 -5.71
N THR A 241 -4.72 8.79 -5.53
CA THR A 241 -3.60 8.63 -4.59
C THR A 241 -2.51 9.67 -4.84
N PHE A 242 -2.07 9.86 -6.09
CA PHE A 242 -1.05 10.85 -6.43
C PHE A 242 -1.44 12.26 -5.97
N VAL A 243 -2.68 12.70 -6.25
CA VAL A 243 -3.17 14.01 -5.83
C VAL A 243 -3.12 14.15 -4.30
N LEU A 244 -3.55 13.13 -3.56
CA LEU A 244 -3.57 13.16 -2.10
C LEU A 244 -2.15 13.15 -1.50
N LEU A 245 -1.26 12.31 -2.03
CA LEU A 245 0.14 12.23 -1.61
C LEU A 245 0.94 13.49 -1.95
N ALA A 246 0.53 14.27 -2.96
CA ALA A 246 1.12 15.56 -3.27
C ALA A 246 0.52 16.69 -2.43
N ALA A 247 -0.79 16.69 -2.20
CA ALA A 247 -1.50 17.78 -1.53
C ALA A 247 -1.10 17.91 -0.04
N VAL A 248 -0.92 16.79 0.67
CA VAL A 248 -0.58 16.81 2.10
C VAL A 248 0.80 17.44 2.34
N PRO A 249 1.91 16.95 1.73
CA PRO A 249 3.23 17.56 1.91
C PRO A 249 3.28 18.99 1.40
N MET A 250 2.60 19.31 0.28
CA MET A 250 2.50 20.67 -0.22
C MET A 250 1.90 21.60 0.84
N SER A 251 0.77 21.20 1.43
CA SER A 251 0.10 21.98 2.47
C SER A 251 0.98 22.15 3.71
N VAL A 252 1.64 21.09 4.16
CA VAL A 252 2.50 21.13 5.36
C VAL A 252 3.74 21.98 5.13
N ILE A 253 4.45 21.80 4.02
CA ILE A 253 5.68 22.55 3.69
C ILE A 253 5.36 24.02 3.42
N ALA A 254 4.30 24.32 2.68
CA ALA A 254 3.90 25.71 2.40
C ALA A 254 3.52 26.48 3.68
N LEU A 255 2.99 25.77 4.68
CA LEU A 255 2.53 26.38 5.93
C LEU A 255 3.62 26.49 7.00
N SER A 256 4.47 25.47 7.14
CA SER A 256 5.42 25.35 8.26
C SER A 256 6.88 25.50 7.85
N GLY A 257 7.19 25.50 6.54
CA GLY A 257 8.57 25.39 6.06
C GLY A 257 9.17 24.01 6.35
N LEU A 258 10.48 23.85 6.09
CA LEU A 258 11.18 22.57 6.21
C LEU A 258 11.62 22.24 7.65
N ASP A 259 11.99 23.23 8.45
CA ASP A 259 12.57 23.04 9.79
C ASP A 259 11.53 22.66 10.87
N GLY A 260 10.22 22.77 10.56
CA GLY A 260 9.11 22.53 11.49
C GLY A 260 8.30 21.26 11.24
N ILE A 261 8.76 20.35 10.37
CA ILE A 261 8.02 19.14 10.01
C ILE A 261 8.31 18.03 11.00
N THR A 262 7.29 17.67 11.79
CA THR A 262 7.38 16.53 12.71
C THR A 262 7.13 15.20 11.99
N ASP A 263 7.54 14.06 12.58
CA ASP A 263 7.29 12.70 12.05
C ASP A 263 5.81 12.44 11.70
N VAL A 264 4.91 13.21 12.30
CA VAL A 264 3.46 13.12 12.10
C VAL A 264 2.95 14.47 11.63
N ALA A 265 2.84 14.64 10.32
CA ALA A 265 2.46 15.89 9.66
C ALA A 265 1.18 16.58 10.21
N THR A 266 0.29 15.82 10.85
CA THR A 266 -0.93 16.36 11.48
C THR A 266 -0.64 17.32 12.63
N ILE A 267 0.47 17.15 13.32
CA ILE A 267 0.88 18.01 14.43
C ILE A 267 1.25 19.40 13.89
N SER A 268 1.93 19.46 12.75
CA SER A 268 2.28 20.72 12.08
C SER A 268 1.04 21.53 11.67
N TRP A 269 -0.02 20.86 11.16
CA TRP A 269 -1.31 21.52 10.93
C TRP A 269 -1.95 22.06 12.20
N GLY A 270 -1.91 21.28 13.29
CA GLY A 270 -2.47 21.72 14.57
C GLY A 270 -1.80 22.97 15.13
N GLN A 271 -0.48 23.05 15.03
CA GLN A 271 0.30 24.21 15.48
C GLN A 271 0.00 25.46 14.64
N ALA A 272 -0.20 25.32 13.33
CA ALA A 272 -0.33 26.46 12.43
C ALA A 272 -1.78 26.91 12.15
N LEU A 273 -2.75 25.99 12.13
CA LEU A 273 -4.16 26.29 11.81
C LEU A 273 -5.07 26.33 13.06
N GLY A 274 -4.57 25.89 14.22
CA GLY A 274 -5.29 25.91 15.49
C GLY A 274 -6.01 24.60 15.83
N GLN A 275 -6.79 24.63 16.91
CA GLN A 275 -7.31 23.43 17.57
C GLN A 275 -8.29 22.62 16.71
N TRP A 276 -9.10 23.26 15.87
CA TRP A 276 -10.02 22.54 14.96
C TRP A 276 -9.23 21.69 13.96
N ALA A 277 -8.16 22.25 13.36
CA ALA A 277 -7.33 21.57 12.38
C ALA A 277 -6.51 20.47 13.03
N PHE A 278 -6.06 20.68 14.27
CA PHE A 278 -5.43 19.63 15.06
C PHE A 278 -6.35 18.40 15.18
N PHE A 279 -7.60 18.56 15.62
CA PHE A 279 -8.53 17.43 15.74
C PHE A 279 -8.86 16.81 14.38
N SER A 280 -9.16 17.62 13.36
CA SER A 280 -9.46 17.13 12.01
C SER A 280 -8.30 16.35 11.40
N ALA A 281 -7.07 16.84 11.53
CA ALA A 281 -5.88 16.21 11.00
C ALA A 281 -5.58 14.88 11.70
N ASN A 282 -5.63 14.84 13.04
CA ASN A 282 -5.37 13.62 13.80
C ASN A 282 -6.45 12.55 13.54
N ILE A 283 -7.73 12.94 13.44
CA ILE A 283 -8.81 12.01 13.07
C ILE A 283 -8.60 11.49 11.63
N PHE A 284 -8.26 12.37 10.69
CA PHE A 284 -7.90 11.99 9.32
C PHE A 284 -6.77 10.96 9.31
N ALA A 285 -5.70 11.19 10.06
CA ALA A 285 -4.57 10.27 10.14
C ALA A 285 -4.94 8.92 10.74
N LEU A 286 -5.72 8.89 11.82
CA LEU A 286 -6.20 7.63 12.41
C LEU A 286 -7.07 6.85 11.44
N CYS A 287 -7.98 7.54 10.73
CA CYS A 287 -8.80 6.97 9.68
C CYS A 287 -7.95 6.38 8.54
N ALA A 288 -6.93 7.10 8.08
CA ALA A 288 -6.04 6.67 7.00
C ALA A 288 -5.23 5.43 7.40
N MET A 289 -4.64 5.44 8.59
CA MET A 289 -3.92 4.27 9.12
C MET A 289 -4.85 3.07 9.27
N LEU A 290 -6.08 3.27 9.74
CA LEU A 290 -7.06 2.19 9.92
C LEU A 290 -7.49 1.55 8.59
N THR A 291 -7.80 2.36 7.57
CA THR A 291 -8.19 1.82 6.26
C THR A 291 -7.05 1.06 5.59
N SER A 292 -5.83 1.57 5.66
CA SER A 292 -4.67 0.87 5.09
C SER A 292 -4.32 -0.38 5.88
N TYR A 293 -4.50 -0.38 7.21
CA TYR A 293 -4.36 -1.58 8.03
C TYR A 293 -5.27 -2.70 7.53
N TRP A 294 -6.52 -2.39 7.18
CA TRP A 294 -7.46 -3.37 6.67
C TRP A 294 -7.08 -3.89 5.27
N GLY A 295 -6.74 -3.00 4.33
CA GLY A 295 -6.34 -3.39 2.98
C GLY A 295 -5.09 -4.28 2.98
N LEU A 296 -4.04 -3.86 3.69
CA LEU A 296 -2.78 -4.58 3.77
C LEU A 296 -2.87 -5.84 4.63
N GLY A 297 -3.47 -5.75 5.82
CA GLY A 297 -3.66 -6.90 6.69
C GLY A 297 -4.56 -7.97 6.06
N GLY A 298 -5.59 -7.56 5.31
CA GLY A 298 -6.47 -8.46 4.56
C GLY A 298 -5.75 -9.19 3.43
N SER A 299 -4.94 -8.44 2.66
CA SER A 299 -4.08 -9.04 1.64
C SER A 299 -3.06 -10.00 2.26
N PHE A 300 -2.42 -9.63 3.37
CA PHE A 300 -1.44 -10.49 4.03
C PHE A 300 -2.06 -11.80 4.54
N LEU A 301 -3.21 -11.71 5.21
CA LEU A 301 -3.98 -12.88 5.66
C LEU A 301 -4.27 -13.82 4.50
N THR A 302 -4.88 -13.30 3.43
CA THR A 302 -5.24 -14.13 2.27
C THR A 302 -4.01 -14.68 1.53
N ASN A 303 -2.89 -13.96 1.54
CA ASN A 303 -1.62 -14.40 0.96
C ASN A 303 -0.99 -15.58 1.74
N ILE A 304 -1.13 -15.62 3.08
CA ILE A 304 -0.72 -16.78 3.89
C ILE A 304 -1.58 -18.01 3.54
N PHE A 305 -2.90 -17.84 3.42
CA PHE A 305 -3.79 -18.92 3.02
C PHE A 305 -3.41 -19.51 1.65
N ASP A 306 -3.06 -18.65 0.69
CA ASP A 306 -2.68 -19.08 -0.67
C ASP A 306 -1.32 -19.79 -0.69
N GLN A 307 -0.30 -19.21 -0.06
CA GLN A 307 1.06 -19.76 -0.04
C GLN A 307 1.11 -21.15 0.62
N PHE A 308 0.46 -21.31 1.77
CA PHE A 308 0.45 -22.55 2.54
C PHE A 308 -0.74 -23.48 2.20
N ARG A 309 -1.58 -23.10 1.22
CA ARG A 309 -2.75 -23.89 0.78
C ARG A 309 -3.67 -24.30 1.94
N LEU A 310 -3.94 -23.36 2.86
CA LEU A 310 -4.68 -23.62 4.11
C LEU A 310 -6.20 -23.82 3.93
N GLY A 311 -6.69 -23.77 2.69
CA GLY A 311 -8.11 -23.96 2.34
C GLY A 311 -8.91 -22.66 2.37
N ASN A 312 -10.19 -22.74 2.75
CA ASN A 312 -11.10 -21.60 2.76
C ASN A 312 -10.82 -20.69 3.99
N ASP A 313 -10.59 -19.40 3.74
CA ASP A 313 -10.33 -18.37 4.75
C ASP A 313 -11.58 -17.92 5.50
N GLU A 314 -12.75 -18.51 5.19
CA GLU A 314 -14.00 -18.35 5.93
C GLU A 314 -14.11 -19.26 7.16
N GLN A 315 -13.25 -20.30 7.29
CA GLN A 315 -13.28 -21.18 8.45
C GLN A 315 -12.83 -20.42 9.71
N PRO A 316 -13.70 -20.23 10.73
CA PRO A 316 -13.45 -19.28 11.82
C PRO A 316 -12.16 -19.56 12.59
N LEU A 317 -11.91 -20.83 12.93
CA LEU A 317 -10.75 -21.23 13.73
C LEU A 317 -9.42 -21.06 12.97
N ARG A 318 -9.38 -21.45 11.68
CA ARG A 318 -8.19 -21.27 10.83
C ARG A 318 -7.94 -19.80 10.54
N ARG A 319 -9.01 -19.04 10.26
CA ARG A 319 -8.95 -17.60 10.06
C ARG A 319 -8.39 -16.90 11.30
N PHE A 320 -8.87 -17.26 12.48
CA PHE A 320 -8.38 -16.72 13.74
C PHE A 320 -6.90 -17.03 13.95
N GLY A 321 -6.46 -18.28 13.72
CA GLY A 321 -5.04 -18.65 13.85
C GLY A 321 -4.12 -17.87 12.91
N VAL A 322 -4.49 -17.73 11.63
CA VAL A 322 -3.72 -16.92 10.66
C VAL A 322 -3.80 -15.44 11.00
N LEU A 323 -4.94 -14.95 11.46
CA LEU A 323 -5.09 -13.56 11.92
C LEU A 323 -4.11 -13.26 13.05
N MET A 324 -3.99 -14.14 14.05
CA MET A 324 -3.02 -13.96 15.14
C MET A 324 -1.58 -13.86 14.62
N LEU A 325 -1.22 -14.68 13.62
CA LEU A 325 0.09 -14.60 12.98
C LEU A 325 0.29 -13.27 12.21
N VAL A 326 -0.77 -12.70 11.66
CA VAL A 326 -0.73 -11.40 10.95
C VAL A 326 -0.61 -10.23 11.93
N VAL A 327 -1.34 -10.27 13.05
CA VAL A 327 -1.51 -9.09 13.91
C VAL A 327 -0.59 -9.06 15.13
N LEU A 328 -0.19 -10.22 15.68
CA LEU A 328 0.64 -10.28 16.90
C LEU A 328 2.09 -9.85 16.69
N PRO A 329 2.83 -10.31 15.65
CA PRO A 329 4.21 -9.86 15.46
C PRO A 329 4.32 -8.34 15.27
N PRO A 330 3.48 -7.70 14.42
CA PRO A 330 3.52 -6.24 14.30
C PRO A 330 3.17 -5.51 15.59
N PHE A 331 2.22 -6.06 16.38
CA PHE A 331 1.84 -5.52 17.68
C PHE A 331 2.98 -5.59 18.70
N ALA A 332 3.67 -6.72 18.81
CA ALA A 332 4.82 -6.87 19.71
C ALA A 332 5.94 -5.88 19.35
N LEU A 333 6.24 -5.73 18.05
CA LEU A 333 7.21 -4.75 17.58
C LEU A 333 6.79 -3.31 17.90
N ALA A 334 5.53 -2.96 17.64
CA ALA A 334 5.01 -1.61 17.91
C ALA A 334 5.02 -1.29 19.41
N TYR A 335 4.65 -2.27 20.26
CA TYR A 335 4.62 -2.13 21.71
C TYR A 335 6.02 -2.01 22.32
N SER A 336 7.03 -2.67 21.72
CA SER A 336 8.41 -2.59 22.19
C SER A 336 9.03 -1.19 22.10
N GLY A 337 8.49 -0.31 21.24
CA GLY A 337 9.05 1.01 20.96
C GLY A 337 10.40 1.00 20.22
N LEU A 338 10.93 -0.17 19.84
CA LEU A 338 12.24 -0.33 19.21
C LEU A 338 12.29 0.11 17.75
N VAL A 339 11.13 0.25 17.10
CA VAL A 339 11.04 0.57 15.67
C VAL A 339 10.38 1.94 15.49
N SER A 340 11.11 2.87 14.88
CA SER A 340 10.54 4.17 14.53
C SER A 340 9.55 4.04 13.36
N PHE A 341 8.54 4.90 13.37
CA PHE A 341 7.47 4.94 12.37
C PHE A 341 8.00 4.98 10.93
N VAL A 342 8.90 5.92 10.65
CA VAL A 342 9.42 6.17 9.30
C VAL A 342 10.41 5.08 8.88
N ASN A 343 11.26 4.60 9.79
CA ASN A 343 12.22 3.54 9.46
C ASN A 343 11.51 2.24 9.10
N ALA A 344 10.42 1.90 9.79
CA ALA A 344 9.60 0.74 9.45
C ALA A 344 9.10 0.81 8.00
N LEU A 345 8.59 1.97 7.59
CA LEU A 345 8.09 2.20 6.23
C LEU A 345 9.21 2.21 5.19
N TYR A 346 10.36 2.80 5.52
CA TYR A 346 11.53 2.83 4.66
C TYR A 346 12.02 1.40 4.34
N PHE A 347 12.27 0.57 5.35
CA PHE A 347 12.75 -0.79 5.14
C PHE A 347 11.69 -1.69 4.47
N ALA A 348 10.41 -1.49 4.82
CA ALA A 348 9.32 -2.15 4.11
C ALA A 348 9.36 -1.82 2.61
N GLY A 349 9.44 -0.53 2.26
CA GLY A 349 9.48 -0.04 0.88
C GLY A 349 10.71 -0.50 0.10
N VAL A 350 11.89 -0.55 0.72
CA VAL A 350 13.12 -1.01 0.05
C VAL A 350 13.00 -2.48 -0.35
N PHE A 351 12.70 -3.36 0.62
CA PHE A 351 12.70 -4.80 0.35
C PHE A 351 11.52 -5.18 -0.53
N SER A 352 10.33 -4.65 -0.22
CA SER A 352 9.12 -4.98 -0.97
C SER A 352 9.11 -4.33 -2.35
N GLY A 353 9.61 -3.10 -2.48
CA GLY A 353 9.60 -2.34 -3.73
C GLY A 353 10.34 -3.04 -4.85
N VAL A 354 11.52 -3.62 -4.57
CA VAL A 354 12.30 -4.37 -5.56
C VAL A 354 11.50 -5.55 -6.10
N ILE A 355 10.98 -6.37 -5.19
CA ILE A 355 10.29 -7.60 -5.55
C ILE A 355 8.93 -7.30 -6.21
N LEU A 356 8.16 -6.36 -5.65
CA LEU A 356 6.86 -5.90 -6.18
C LEU A 356 6.98 -5.16 -7.51
N SER A 357 8.17 -4.69 -7.88
CA SER A 357 8.41 -4.09 -9.20
C SER A 357 8.84 -5.13 -10.23
N ILE A 358 9.76 -6.02 -9.85
CA ILE A 358 10.34 -7.00 -10.77
C ILE A 358 9.37 -8.16 -11.04
N MET A 359 8.75 -8.71 -10.00
CA MET A 359 7.98 -9.94 -10.14
C MET A 359 6.75 -9.79 -11.03
N PRO A 360 5.95 -8.70 -10.99
CA PRO A 360 4.83 -8.55 -11.90
C PRO A 360 5.20 -8.65 -13.38
N MET A 361 6.42 -8.21 -13.75
CA MET A 361 6.92 -8.38 -15.12
C MET A 361 7.14 -9.85 -15.48
N LEU A 362 7.72 -10.62 -14.56
CA LEU A 362 7.96 -12.06 -14.75
C LEU A 362 6.63 -12.84 -14.77
N ILE A 363 5.71 -12.51 -13.86
CA ILE A 363 4.37 -13.09 -13.80
C ILE A 363 3.64 -12.82 -15.11
N LEU A 364 3.65 -11.59 -15.62
CA LEU A 364 2.99 -11.25 -16.88
C LEU A 364 3.57 -12.01 -18.07
N ARG A 365 4.90 -12.12 -18.16
CA ARG A 365 5.57 -12.91 -19.19
C ARG A 365 5.14 -14.38 -19.14
N GLY A 366 5.06 -14.97 -17.95
CA GLY A 366 4.59 -16.35 -17.77
C GLY A 366 3.10 -16.50 -18.08
N ALA A 367 2.26 -15.55 -17.66
CA ALA A 367 0.81 -15.54 -17.88
C ALA A 367 0.43 -15.38 -19.36
N ARG A 368 1.21 -14.62 -20.14
CA ARG A 368 1.00 -14.52 -21.59
C ARG A 368 1.33 -15.82 -22.34
N LYS A 369 2.26 -16.62 -21.82
CA LYS A 369 2.66 -17.90 -22.43
C LYS A 369 1.77 -19.07 -22.01
N HIS A 370 1.35 -19.12 -20.74
CA HIS A 370 0.69 -20.28 -20.13
C HIS A 370 -0.62 -19.94 -19.40
N GLY A 371 -1.23 -18.80 -19.72
CA GLY A 371 -2.50 -18.36 -19.13
C GLY A 371 -3.68 -19.26 -19.54
N ASP A 372 -4.74 -19.27 -18.73
CA ASP A 372 -5.94 -20.07 -19.01
C ASP A 372 -6.80 -19.46 -20.12
N GLN A 373 -6.67 -18.14 -20.33
CA GLN A 373 -7.50 -17.38 -21.25
C GLN A 373 -6.83 -16.07 -21.67
N THR A 374 -7.27 -15.51 -22.79
CA THR A 374 -6.93 -14.16 -23.23
C THR A 374 -7.94 -13.16 -22.67
N PRO A 375 -7.53 -12.22 -21.81
CA PRO A 375 -8.44 -11.22 -21.27
C PRO A 375 -8.77 -10.19 -22.35
N ARG A 376 -9.95 -9.56 -22.21
CA ARG A 376 -10.40 -8.48 -23.09
C ARG A 376 -9.51 -7.23 -23.00
N TRP A 377 -8.95 -6.97 -21.83
CA TRP A 377 -8.02 -5.87 -21.60
C TRP A 377 -6.58 -6.41 -21.44
N GLN A 378 -5.62 -5.78 -22.13
CA GLN A 378 -4.21 -6.20 -22.15
C GLN A 378 -3.28 -4.98 -22.13
N CYS A 379 -2.11 -5.14 -21.53
CA CYS A 379 -1.05 -4.15 -21.48
C CYS A 379 -0.32 -4.09 -22.83
N SER A 380 -0.58 -3.10 -23.69
CA SER A 380 0.12 -2.99 -24.97
C SER A 380 1.46 -2.26 -24.82
N TRP A 381 1.44 -0.93 -24.96
CA TRP A 381 2.64 -0.08 -25.06
C TRP A 381 3.50 -0.07 -23.79
N ILE A 382 2.86 -0.19 -22.62
CA ILE A 382 3.55 -0.20 -21.34
C ILE A 382 4.49 -1.40 -21.16
N THR A 383 4.43 -2.44 -22.02
CA THR A 383 5.32 -3.62 -21.94
C THR A 383 6.65 -3.47 -22.69
N HIS A 384 7.00 -2.27 -23.15
CA HIS A 384 8.22 -2.03 -23.91
C HIS A 384 9.49 -2.45 -23.12
N PRO A 385 10.47 -3.16 -23.73
CA PRO A 385 11.66 -3.65 -23.02
C PRO A 385 12.46 -2.56 -22.31
N LEU A 386 12.58 -1.37 -22.92
CA LEU A 386 13.29 -0.24 -22.30
C LEU A 386 12.65 0.19 -20.97
N LEU A 387 11.31 0.21 -20.90
CA LEU A 387 10.59 0.57 -19.69
C LEU A 387 10.76 -0.51 -18.60
N GLN A 388 10.79 -1.78 -19.00
CA GLN A 388 11.05 -2.86 -18.05
C GLN A 388 12.48 -2.77 -17.49
N ILE A 389 13.47 -2.51 -18.35
CA ILE A 389 14.87 -2.33 -17.94
C ILE A 389 15.00 -1.12 -17.00
N SER A 390 14.34 0.00 -17.30
CA SER A 390 14.39 1.19 -16.44
C SER A 390 13.78 0.93 -15.06
N ILE A 391 12.67 0.18 -14.98
CA ILE A 391 12.09 -0.26 -13.70
C ILE A 391 13.09 -1.11 -12.92
N VAL A 392 13.67 -2.14 -13.55
CA VAL A 392 14.65 -3.02 -12.87
C VAL A 392 15.84 -2.20 -12.36
N MET A 393 16.43 -1.36 -13.19
CA MET A 393 17.60 -0.56 -12.84
C MET A 393 17.32 0.42 -11.69
N LEU A 394 16.17 1.10 -11.73
CA LEU A 394 15.80 2.07 -10.70
C LEU A 394 15.64 1.41 -9.32
N TYR A 395 14.88 0.31 -9.25
CA TYR A 395 14.62 -0.35 -7.98
C TYR A 395 15.83 -1.12 -7.45
N LEU A 396 16.65 -1.73 -8.32
CA LEU A 396 17.92 -2.33 -7.89
C LEU A 396 18.91 -1.26 -7.40
N GLY A 397 18.99 -0.12 -8.09
CA GLY A 397 19.82 1.02 -7.65
C GLY A 397 19.40 1.51 -6.26
N SER A 398 18.10 1.57 -5.99
CA SER A 398 17.60 1.93 -4.66
C SER A 398 17.93 0.88 -3.58
N ALA A 399 17.87 -0.41 -3.92
CA ALA A 399 18.27 -1.47 -3.01
C ALA A 399 19.74 -1.34 -2.60
N VAL A 400 20.62 -1.07 -3.58
CA VAL A 400 22.05 -0.83 -3.34
C VAL A 400 22.24 0.39 -2.44
N TYR A 401 21.53 1.50 -2.71
CA TYR A 401 21.57 2.70 -1.87
C TYR A 401 21.14 2.38 -0.42
N ALA A 402 20.04 1.65 -0.25
CA ALA A 402 19.53 1.33 1.07
C ALA A 402 20.48 0.44 1.88
N ILE A 403 21.14 -0.52 1.22
CA ILE A 403 22.19 -1.33 1.83
C ILE A 403 23.38 -0.44 2.23
N ALA A 404 23.84 0.44 1.35
CA ALA A 404 24.93 1.37 1.67
C ALA A 404 24.58 2.32 2.83
N SER A 405 23.33 2.77 2.91
CA SER A 405 22.81 3.59 4.01
C SER A 405 22.75 2.81 5.33
N LEU A 406 22.36 1.53 5.32
CA LEU A 406 22.36 0.67 6.50
C LEU A 406 23.77 0.51 7.10
N PHE A 407 24.80 0.46 6.26
CA PHE A 407 26.20 0.38 6.69
C PHE A 407 26.83 1.74 7.05
N GLY A 408 26.04 2.83 7.05
CA GLY A 408 26.52 4.15 7.45
C GLY A 408 27.40 4.86 6.42
N TYR A 409 27.45 4.37 5.17
CA TYR A 409 28.21 5.02 4.09
C TYR A 409 27.52 6.26 3.50
N LEU A 410 26.27 6.53 3.90
CA LEU A 410 25.45 7.62 3.38
C LEU A 410 24.79 8.42 4.52
N PRO A 411 24.57 9.73 4.36
CA PRO A 411 23.95 10.58 5.37
C PRO A 411 22.48 10.20 5.64
N SER A 412 21.98 10.48 6.86
CA SER A 412 20.59 10.20 7.22
C SER A 412 19.61 11.05 6.39
N GLY A 413 18.58 10.40 5.85
CA GLY A 413 17.61 11.01 4.95
C GLY A 413 16.65 12.02 5.58
N TRP A 414 16.53 11.97 6.91
CA TRP A 414 15.74 12.86 7.76
C TRP A 414 16.44 13.00 9.11
#